data_AF-A0A915YLW3-F1
#
_entry.id   AF-A0A915YLW3-F1
#
_cell.length_a   1.000
_cell.length_b   1.000
_cell.length_c   1.000
_cell.angle_alpha   90.00
_cell.angle_beta   90.00
_cell.angle_gamma   90.00
#
_symmetry.space_group_name_H-M   'P 1'
#
loop_
_entity.id
_entity.type
_entity.pdbx_description
1 polymer ?
#
loop_
_entity_poly.entity_id
_entity_poly.type
_entity_poly.pdbx_seq_one_letter_code
_entity_poly.pdbx_strand_id
1 'polypeptide(L)'
;MEWYLPITILPAIGLIIMSTVTQTIAISAEINDLLSNKCSPFQHMVSDIKIKQLGLLTRSTALLYLSAGCFVLSGVIGRVSESVHFMELPSIILYVGTIFVFIALGFLNLYGFRAVKVRRIQHEHNHNL
;
A
#
# COMPACT_ATOMS: atom_id res chain seq x y z
N MET A 1 17.27 23.34 -0.16
CA MET A 1 16.20 22.37 0.19
C MET A 1 16.59 21.77 1.52
N GLU A 2 15.71 21.80 2.51
CA GLU A 2 15.99 21.26 3.85
C GLU A 2 16.09 19.73 3.77
N TRP A 3 17.31 19.20 3.74
CA TRP A 3 17.60 17.78 3.49
C TRP A 3 16.97 16.83 4.51
N TYR A 4 16.62 17.33 5.70
CA TYR A 4 15.97 16.54 6.76
C TYR A 4 14.47 16.33 6.51
N LEU A 5 13.83 17.15 5.68
CA LEU A 5 12.38 17.09 5.45
C LEU A 5 11.91 15.73 4.90
N PRO A 6 12.53 15.15 3.85
CA PRO A 6 12.20 13.80 3.38
C PRO A 6 12.36 12.73 4.47
N ILE A 7 13.36 12.87 5.34
CA ILE A 7 13.67 11.93 6.42
C ILE A 7 12.60 11.99 7.52
N THR A 8 12.13 13.19 7.87
CA THR A 8 11.07 13.36 8.89
C THR A 8 9.72 12.77 8.48
N ILE A 9 9.48 12.53 7.19
CA ILE A 9 8.24 11.94 6.66
C ILE A 9 8.28 10.40 6.73
N LEU A 10 9.46 9.78 6.80
CA LEU A 10 9.62 8.32 6.79
C LEU A 10 8.84 7.59 7.90
N PRO A 11 8.79 8.06 9.17
CA PRO A 11 7.98 7.41 10.19
C PRO A 11 6.50 7.30 9.81
N ALA A 12 5.92 8.35 9.20
CA ALA A 12 4.53 8.34 8.77
C ALA A 12 4.29 7.31 7.64
N ILE A 13 5.20 7.25 6.66
CA ILE A 13 5.15 6.22 5.59
C ILE A 13 5.30 4.82 6.17
N GLY A 14 6.19 4.64 7.14
CA GLY A 14 6.37 3.38 7.86
C GLY A 14 5.09 2.88 8.52
N LEU A 15 4.32 3.77 9.17
CA LEU A 15 3.02 3.44 9.75
C LEU A 15 2.00 2.98 8.69
N ILE A 16 1.97 3.65 7.53
CA ILE A 16 1.06 3.30 6.42
C ILE A 16 1.44 1.94 5.84
N ILE A 17 2.74 1.66 5.65
CA ILE A 17 3.24 0.37 5.20
C ILE A 17 2.82 -0.73 6.18
N MET A 18 3.08 -0.55 7.48
CA MET A 18 2.74 -1.53 8.51
C MET A 18 1.24 -1.84 8.53
N SER A 19 0.39 -0.81 8.50
CA SER A 19 -1.06 -1.00 8.43
C SER A 19 -1.49 -1.79 7.18
N THR A 20 -0.88 -1.50 6.03
CA THR A 20 -1.17 -2.18 4.76
C THR A 20 -0.70 -3.64 4.78
N VAL A 21 0.46 -3.91 5.37
CA VAL A 21 0.99 -5.28 5.56
C VAL A 21 0.05 -6.09 6.46
N THR A 22 -0.42 -5.52 7.58
CA THR A 22 -1.39 -6.19 8.45
C THR A 22 -2.68 -6.55 7.69
N GLN A 23 -3.21 -5.65 6.86
CA GLN A 23 -4.38 -5.91 6.02
C GLN A 23 -4.12 -7.01 4.97
N THR A 24 -2.92 -7.02 4.38
CA THR A 24 -2.47 -8.01 3.40
C THR A 24 -2.42 -9.41 4.02
N ILE A 25 -1.84 -9.53 5.23
CA ILE A 25 -1.77 -10.79 5.98
C ILE A 25 -3.18 -11.28 6.34
N ALA A 26 -4.06 -10.39 6.80
CA ALA A 26 -5.43 -10.75 7.16
C ALA A 26 -6.20 -11.33 5.96
N ILE A 27 -6.15 -10.66 4.80
CA ILE A 27 -6.79 -11.16 3.58
C ILE A 27 -6.15 -12.47 3.10
N SER A 28 -4.83 -12.59 3.17
CA SER A 28 -4.16 -13.83 2.80
C SER A 28 -4.59 -15.00 3.67
N ALA A 29 -4.76 -14.78 4.98
CA ALA A 29 -5.27 -15.79 5.90
C ALA A 29 -6.71 -16.20 5.56
N GLU A 30 -7.60 -15.23 5.29
CA GLU A 30 -8.98 -15.50 4.87
C GLU A 30 -9.05 -16.27 3.54
N ILE A 31 -8.19 -15.94 2.56
CA ILE A 31 -8.11 -16.68 1.30
C ILE A 31 -7.66 -18.13 1.54
N ASN A 32 -6.63 -18.32 2.37
CA ASN A 32 -6.13 -19.65 2.71
C ASN A 32 -7.19 -20.49 3.41
N ASP A 33 -7.96 -19.90 4.32
CA ASP A 33 -9.08 -20.57 5.00
C ASP A 33 -10.15 -21.01 3.99
N LEU A 34 -10.56 -20.11 3.08
CA LEU A 34 -11.53 -20.42 2.03
C LEU A 34 -11.04 -21.53 1.09
N LEU A 35 -9.75 -21.54 0.73
CA LEU A 35 -9.17 -22.52 -0.19
C LEU A 35 -8.81 -23.86 0.48
N SER A 36 -8.76 -23.92 1.82
CA SER A 36 -8.38 -25.14 2.55
C SER A 36 -9.46 -26.24 2.49
N ASN A 37 -10.71 -25.86 2.20
CA ASN A 37 -11.86 -26.76 2.12
C ASN A 37 -12.42 -26.85 0.69
N LYS A 38 -13.28 -27.83 0.39
CA LYS A 38 -14.01 -27.87 -0.89
C LYS A 38 -14.88 -26.60 -1.00
N CYS A 39 -14.45 -25.64 -1.81
CA CYS A 39 -15.17 -24.40 -2.05
C CYS A 39 -16.55 -24.66 -2.67
N SER A 40 -17.58 -24.05 -2.08
CA SER A 40 -18.83 -23.83 -2.81
C SER A 40 -18.62 -22.82 -3.96
N PRO A 41 -19.48 -22.80 -5.00
CA PRO A 41 -19.39 -21.80 -6.07
C PRO A 41 -19.36 -20.36 -5.55
N PHE A 42 -20.07 -20.07 -4.46
CA PHE A 42 -20.05 -18.76 -3.80
C PHE A 42 -18.70 -18.47 -3.12
N GLN A 43 -18.13 -19.44 -2.39
CA GLN A 43 -16.82 -19.28 -1.76
C GLN A 43 -15.70 -19.07 -2.80
N HIS A 44 -15.77 -19.75 -3.94
CA HIS A 44 -14.84 -19.52 -5.06
C HIS A 44 -14.95 -18.08 -5.58
N MET A 45 -16.17 -17.58 -5.81
CA MET A 45 -16.40 -16.20 -6.26
C MET A 45 -15.88 -15.17 -5.25
N VAL A 46 -16.10 -15.40 -3.94
CA VAL A 46 -15.58 -14.52 -2.89
C VAL A 46 -14.04 -14.54 -2.84
N SER A 47 -13.43 -15.73 -2.98
CA SER A 47 -11.98 -15.89 -3.03
C SER A 47 -11.36 -15.12 -4.20
N ASP A 48 -11.94 -15.20 -5.40
CA ASP A 48 -11.49 -14.45 -6.57
C ASP A 48 -11.51 -12.93 -6.35
N ILE A 49 -12.53 -12.42 -5.65
CA ILE A 49 -12.61 -10.99 -5.33
C ILE A 49 -11.55 -10.62 -4.29
N LYS A 50 -11.33 -11.44 -3.27
CA LYS A 50 -10.30 -11.22 -2.23
C LYS A 50 -8.88 -11.28 -2.82
N ILE A 51 -8.60 -12.17 -3.78
CA ILE A 51 -7.32 -12.21 -4.50
C ILE A 51 -7.09 -10.90 -5.27
N LYS A 52 -8.13 -10.34 -5.90
CA LYS A 52 -8.04 -9.02 -6.55
C LYS A 52 -7.77 -7.89 -5.55
N GLN A 53 -8.32 -7.97 -4.34
CA GLN A 53 -8.02 -7.03 -3.25
C GLN A 53 -6.57 -7.17 -2.78
N LEU A 54 -6.09 -8.40 -2.61
CA LEU A 54 -4.70 -8.70 -2.26
C LEU A 54 -3.73 -8.10 -3.28
N GLY A 55 -4.01 -8.28 -4.59
CA GLY A 55 -3.20 -7.68 -5.65
C GLY A 55 -3.16 -6.15 -5.60
N LEU A 56 -4.26 -5.49 -5.20
CA LEU A 56 -4.30 -4.03 -5.04
C LEU A 56 -3.46 -3.57 -3.84
N LEU A 57 -3.56 -4.27 -2.71
CA LEU A 57 -2.76 -4.02 -1.50
C LEU A 57 -1.26 -4.20 -1.78
N THR A 58 -0.87 -5.30 -2.44
CA THR A 58 0.54 -5.57 -2.80
C THR A 58 1.11 -4.46 -3.69
N ARG A 59 0.35 -3.99 -4.69
CA ARG A 59 0.77 -2.88 -5.56
C ARG A 59 0.92 -1.57 -4.78
N SER A 60 -0.01 -1.27 -3.86
CA SER A 60 0.08 -0.09 -3.00
C SER A 60 1.32 -0.15 -2.10
N THR A 61 1.55 -1.28 -1.42
CA THR A 61 2.73 -1.49 -0.58
C THR A 61 4.04 -1.35 -1.36
N ALA A 62 4.10 -1.87 -2.59
CA ALA A 62 5.28 -1.71 -3.44
C ALA A 62 5.57 -0.24 -3.78
N LEU A 63 4.54 0.56 -4.08
CA LEU A 63 4.67 1.99 -4.33
C LEU A 63 5.10 2.75 -3.06
N LEU A 64 4.60 2.38 -1.89
CA LEU A 64 5.02 2.97 -0.61
C LEU A 64 6.48 2.67 -0.30
N TYR A 65 6.96 1.45 -0.55
CA TYR A 65 8.38 1.11 -0.41
C TYR A 65 9.25 1.89 -1.40
N LEU A 66 8.82 2.01 -2.65
CA LEU A 66 9.54 2.80 -3.65
C LEU A 66 9.61 4.28 -3.25
N SER A 67 8.52 4.83 -2.74
CA SER A 67 8.45 6.18 -2.19
C SER A 67 9.41 6.38 -1.01
N ALA A 68 9.40 5.46 -0.03
CA ALA A 68 10.31 5.51 1.10
C ALA A 68 11.78 5.49 0.65
N GLY A 69 12.12 4.65 -0.34
CA GLY A 69 13.43 4.64 -0.97
C GLY A 69 13.79 6.00 -1.60
N CYS A 70 12.87 6.60 -2.36
CA CYS A 70 13.06 7.95 -2.91
C CYS A 70 13.29 9.00 -1.81
N PHE A 71 12.56 8.97 -0.70
CA PHE A 71 12.74 9.92 0.39
C PHE A 71 14.10 9.77 1.09
N VAL A 72 14.55 8.54 1.34
CA VAL A 72 15.90 8.29 1.86
C VAL A 72 16.96 8.81 0.88
N LEU A 73 16.85 8.46 -0.40
CA LEU A 73 17.80 8.91 -1.43
C LEU A 73 17.82 10.43 -1.56
N SER A 74 16.65 11.07 -1.56
CA SER A 74 16.51 12.52 -1.61
C SER A 74 17.20 13.20 -0.41
N GLY A 75 17.00 12.70 0.81
CA GLY A 75 17.64 13.23 2.01
C GLY A 75 19.16 13.05 2.02
N VAL A 76 19.64 11.83 1.68
CA VAL A 76 21.08 11.52 1.65
C VAL A 76 21.80 12.35 0.57
N ILE A 77 21.26 12.38 -0.66
CA ILE A 77 21.83 13.17 -1.75
C ILE A 77 21.73 14.66 -1.40
N GLY A 78 20.62 15.12 -0.81
CA GLY A 78 20.48 16.50 -0.35
C GLY A 78 21.61 16.93 0.59
N ARG A 79 21.95 16.10 1.57
CA ARG A 79 23.05 16.38 2.51
C ARG A 79 24.43 16.35 1.84
N VAL A 80 24.67 15.45 0.90
CA VAL A 80 25.95 15.36 0.16
C VAL A 80 26.10 16.53 -0.81
N SER A 81 25.03 16.91 -1.50
CA SER A 81 24.99 18.01 -2.46
C SER A 81 25.06 19.40 -1.81
N GLU A 82 24.95 19.55 -0.49
CA GLU A 82 25.34 20.81 0.18
C GLU A 82 26.82 21.17 -0.09
N SER A 83 27.66 20.17 -0.41
CA SER A 83 29.08 20.38 -0.71
C SER A 83 29.42 20.56 -2.19
N VAL A 84 28.46 20.28 -3.10
CA VAL A 84 28.68 20.30 -4.56
C VAL A 84 27.43 20.86 -5.22
N HIS A 85 27.54 21.91 -6.04
CA HIS A 85 26.46 22.69 -6.70
C HIS A 85 25.44 21.92 -7.60
N PHE A 86 25.09 20.67 -7.31
CA PHE A 86 23.97 19.93 -7.93
C PHE A 86 22.63 20.44 -7.36
N MET A 87 22.15 21.57 -7.87
CA MET A 87 21.07 22.33 -7.23
C MET A 87 19.66 21.71 -7.28
N GLU A 88 19.38 20.67 -8.09
CA GLU A 88 17.98 20.24 -8.30
C GLU A 88 17.67 18.73 -8.18
N LEU A 89 18.68 17.85 -8.19
CA LEU A 89 18.46 16.40 -8.17
C LEU A 89 17.71 15.89 -6.92
N PRO A 90 18.05 16.32 -5.67
CA PRO A 90 17.33 15.89 -4.47
C PRO A 90 15.84 16.24 -4.50
N SER A 91 15.51 17.42 -5.00
CA SER A 91 14.13 17.93 -5.10
C SER A 91 13.30 17.11 -6.08
N ILE A 92 13.85 16.76 -7.25
CA ILE A 92 13.17 15.92 -8.24
C ILE A 92 12.84 14.54 -7.64
N ILE A 93 13.80 13.92 -6.95
CA ILE A 93 13.60 12.61 -6.31
C ILE A 93 12.51 12.69 -5.23
N LEU A 94 12.46 13.79 -4.46
CA LEU A 94 11.41 14.03 -3.47
C LEU A 94 10.02 14.10 -4.12
N TYR A 95 9.89 14.84 -5.23
CA TYR A 95 8.62 14.97 -5.94
C TYR A 95 8.15 13.65 -6.53
N VAL A 96 9.06 12.87 -7.12
CA VAL A 96 8.75 11.52 -7.63
C VAL A 96 8.27 10.62 -6.49
N GLY A 97 8.97 10.62 -5.36
CA GLY A 97 8.57 9.87 -4.16
C GLY A 97 7.17 10.26 -3.67
N THR A 98 6.85 11.56 -3.67
CA THR A 98 5.54 12.09 -3.29
C THR A 98 4.44 11.61 -4.23
N ILE A 99 4.68 11.60 -5.55
CA ILE A 99 3.73 11.08 -6.54
C ILE A 99 3.40 9.60 -6.27
N PHE A 100 4.41 8.78 -5.93
CA PHE A 100 4.17 7.38 -5.56
C PHE A 100 3.30 7.24 -4.31
N VAL A 101 3.47 8.08 -3.28
CA VAL A 101 2.57 8.10 -2.11
C VAL A 101 1.13 8.38 -2.55
N PHE A 102 0.92 9.41 -3.37
CA PHE A 102 -0.43 9.77 -3.82
C PHE A 102 -1.12 8.63 -4.59
N ILE A 103 -0.40 7.98 -5.50
CA ILE A 103 -0.93 6.83 -6.24
C ILE A 103 -1.23 5.67 -5.28
N ALA A 104 -0.33 5.38 -4.34
CA ALA A 104 -0.52 4.32 -3.35
C ALA A 104 -1.74 4.56 -2.46
N LEU A 105 -1.94 5.80 -1.99
CA LEU A 105 -3.13 6.21 -1.23
C LEU A 105 -4.40 6.07 -2.05
N GLY A 106 -4.36 6.39 -3.35
CA GLY A 106 -5.48 6.14 -4.26
C GLY A 106 -5.87 4.66 -4.31
N PHE A 107 -4.89 3.75 -4.38
CA PHE A 107 -5.13 2.31 -4.31
C PHE A 107 -5.68 1.87 -2.96
N LEU A 108 -5.21 2.41 -1.84
CA LEU A 108 -5.71 2.08 -0.50
C LEU A 108 -7.17 2.52 -0.31
N ASN A 109 -7.52 3.72 -0.78
CA ASN A 109 -8.90 4.19 -0.76
C ASN A 109 -9.82 3.28 -1.59
N LEU A 110 -9.39 2.93 -2.81
CA LEU A 110 -10.13 2.00 -3.68
C LEU A 110 -10.29 0.62 -3.04
N TYR A 111 -9.26 0.12 -2.36
CA TYR A 111 -9.34 -1.10 -1.57
C TYR A 111 -10.42 -0.99 -0.48
N GLY A 112 -10.41 0.10 0.29
CA GLY A 112 -11.38 0.34 1.36
C GLY A 112 -12.84 0.26 0.88
N PHE A 113 -13.16 0.93 -0.22
CA PHE A 113 -14.50 0.85 -0.82
C PHE A 113 -14.86 -0.57 -1.29
N ARG A 114 -13.91 -1.28 -1.90
CA ARG A 114 -14.14 -2.67 -2.34
C ARG A 114 -14.33 -3.62 -1.16
N ALA A 115 -13.62 -3.41 -0.05
CA ALA A 115 -13.74 -4.23 1.16
C ALA A 115 -15.16 -4.20 1.73
N VAL A 116 -15.77 -3.01 1.79
CA VAL A 116 -17.17 -2.86 2.23
C VAL A 116 -18.14 -3.61 1.30
N LYS A 117 -17.93 -3.51 -0.03
CA LYS A 117 -18.76 -4.23 -1.00
C LYS A 117 -18.70 -5.75 -0.82
N VAL A 118 -17.51 -6.31 -0.58
CA VAL A 118 -17.36 -7.76 -0.32
C VAL A 118 -18.09 -8.17 0.95
N ARG A 119 -17.93 -7.41 2.04
CA ARG A 119 -18.63 -7.69 3.31
C ARG A 119 -20.14 -7.67 3.14
N ARG A 120 -20.67 -6.74 2.34
CA ARG A 120 -22.11 -6.69 2.02
C ARG A 120 -22.58 -7.94 1.28
N ILE A 121 -21.85 -8.39 0.26
CA ILE A 121 -22.18 -9.62 -0.49
C ILE A 121 -22.14 -10.85 0.42
N GLN A 122 -21.15 -10.94 1.31
CA GLN A 122 -21.05 -12.03 2.28
C GLN A 122 -22.22 -12.01 3.27
N HIS A 123 -22.66 -10.83 3.72
CA HIS A 123 -23.80 -10.69 4.62
C HIS A 123 -25.12 -11.08 3.95
N GLU A 124 -25.39 -10.60 2.73
CA GLU A 124 -26.61 -10.90 1.97
C GLU A 124 -26.75 -12.40 1.63
N HIS A 125 -25.65 -13.13 1.50
CA HIS A 125 -25.65 -14.56 1.17
C HIS A 125 -25.59 -15.50 2.38
N ASN A 126 -25.38 -14.95 3.58
CA ASN A 126 -25.33 -15.73 4.81
C ASN A 126 -26.71 -15.72 5.47
N HIS A 127 -27.61 -16.60 4.99
CA HIS A 127 -28.99 -16.75 5.50
C HIS A 127 -29.08 -17.42 6.90
N ASN A 128 -27.96 -17.53 7.63
CA ASN A 128 -27.91 -18.11 8.97
C ASN A 128 -27.99 -17.06 10.10
N LEU A 129 -28.54 -15.87 9.80
CA LEU A 129 -28.90 -14.83 10.77
C LEU A 129 -30.40 -14.52 10.65
#